data_AF-A0A345IEQ5-F1
#
_entry.id   AF-A0A345IEQ5-F1
#
_cell.length_a   1.000
_cell.length_b   1.000
_cell.length_c   1.000
_cell.angle_alpha   90.00
_cell.angle_beta   90.00
_cell.angle_gamma   90.00
#
_symmetry.space_group_name_H-M   'P 1'
#
loop_
_entity.id
_entity.type
_entity.pdbx_description
1 polymer ?
#
loop_
_entity_poly.entity_id
_entity_poly.type
_entity_poly.pdbx_seq_one_letter_code
_entity_poly.pdbx_strand_id
1 'polypeptide(L)'
;MRFKTLYTLPAALLSTALAGGAGQPQAAPLKLSQDTHVYACQNGQTVQVAYVRADTAGQGGPSFAVLKYRGQSYGLAEAVSGSGARYVGHAGLNTASGLEWWEHQGEATLSTFRGNDARTTSTLLTCKVAR
;
A
#
# COMPACT_ATOMS: atom_id res chain seq x y z
N MET A 1 -19.44 75.45 4.87
CA MET A 1 -19.18 75.38 6.33
C MET A 1 -18.72 73.96 6.65
N ARG A 2 -17.54 73.83 7.27
CA ARG A 2 -16.89 72.56 7.65
C ARG A 2 -17.28 72.25 9.10
N PHE A 3 -17.76 71.04 9.39
CA PHE A 3 -17.83 70.53 10.75
C PHE A 3 -16.84 69.38 10.92
N LYS A 4 -15.89 69.59 11.83
CA LYS A 4 -14.94 68.60 12.36
C LYS A 4 -15.68 67.74 13.40
N THR A 5 -15.52 66.43 13.34
CA THR A 5 -15.82 65.54 14.47
C THR A 5 -14.60 64.68 14.78
N LEU A 6 -14.17 64.77 16.04
CA LEU A 6 -13.00 64.12 16.62
C LEU A 6 -13.34 62.71 17.14
N TYR A 7 -12.38 61.80 16.94
CA TYR A 7 -11.99 60.61 17.71
C TYR A 7 -12.91 60.02 18.79
N THR A 8 -13.14 58.71 18.67
CA THR A 8 -12.98 57.75 19.78
C THR A 8 -12.66 56.35 19.25
N LEU A 9 -11.44 55.88 19.51
CA LEU A 9 -11.01 54.48 19.35
C LEU A 9 -11.56 53.65 20.51
N PRO A 10 -12.27 52.54 20.30
CA PRO A 10 -12.42 51.53 21.32
C PRO A 10 -11.18 50.61 21.30
N ALA A 11 -10.49 50.62 22.43
CA ALA A 11 -9.40 49.72 22.76
C ALA A 11 -9.91 48.28 22.96
N ALA A 12 -9.10 47.35 22.45
CA ALA A 12 -8.81 45.99 22.94
C ALA A 12 -9.93 45.12 23.52
N LEU A 13 -10.19 44.00 22.84
CA LEU A 13 -10.27 42.68 23.49
C LEU A 13 -9.53 41.65 22.60
N LEU A 14 -8.24 41.44 22.91
CA LEU A 14 -7.46 40.31 22.42
C LEU A 14 -7.90 39.05 23.18
N SER A 15 -8.88 38.34 22.66
CA SER A 15 -9.23 37.01 23.15
C SER A 15 -8.21 36.00 22.60
N THR A 16 -7.10 35.79 23.31
CA THR A 16 -6.20 34.64 23.07
C THR A 16 -6.91 33.37 23.52
N ALA A 17 -7.73 32.79 22.65
CA ALA A 17 -8.18 31.42 22.79
C ALA A 17 -6.98 30.49 22.51
N LEU A 18 -6.20 30.19 23.54
CA LEU A 18 -5.43 28.95 23.60
C LEU A 18 -6.42 27.80 23.75
N ALA A 19 -7.17 27.53 22.68
CA ALA A 19 -7.92 26.30 22.56
C ALA A 19 -6.87 25.18 22.60
N GLY A 20 -6.84 24.47 23.73
CA GLY A 20 -5.95 23.36 23.98
C GLY A 20 -5.88 22.46 22.75
N GLY A 21 -4.66 22.13 22.34
CA GLY A 21 -4.44 21.01 21.45
C GLY A 21 -5.07 19.78 22.09
N ALA A 22 -6.30 19.45 21.68
CA ALA A 22 -6.84 18.12 21.88
C ALA A 22 -5.79 17.17 21.32
N GLY A 23 -5.19 16.36 22.20
CA GLY A 23 -4.13 15.44 21.84
C GLY A 23 -4.56 14.66 20.60
N GLN A 24 -3.89 14.91 19.48
CA GLN A 24 -4.12 14.11 18.28
C GLN A 24 -3.85 12.66 18.66
N PRO A 25 -4.70 11.70 18.26
CA PRO A 25 -4.44 10.29 18.49
C PRO A 25 -3.04 9.97 17.96
N GLN A 26 -2.11 9.71 18.87
CA GLN A 26 -0.75 9.37 18.49
C GLN A 26 -0.80 7.95 17.94
N ALA A 27 -0.57 7.80 16.63
CA ALA A 27 -0.58 6.50 15.99
C ALA A 27 0.40 5.58 16.73
N ALA A 28 -0.08 4.39 17.10
CA ALA A 28 0.77 3.40 17.73
C ALA A 28 1.95 3.08 16.80
N PRO A 29 3.15 2.80 17.35
CA PRO A 29 4.31 2.46 16.53
C PRO A 29 4.01 1.22 15.68
N LEU A 30 4.25 1.33 14.38
CA LEU A 30 4.08 0.26 13.42
C LEU A 30 5.15 -0.81 13.64
N LYS A 31 4.75 -2.08 13.79
CA LYS A 31 5.67 -3.22 13.81
C LYS A 31 5.61 -3.90 12.45
N LEU A 32 6.76 -4.08 11.81
CA LEU A 32 6.87 -4.78 10.54
C LEU A 32 7.47 -6.16 10.76
N SER A 33 6.84 -7.19 10.19
CA SER A 33 7.45 -8.51 10.01
C SER A 33 7.59 -8.82 8.53
N GLN A 34 8.62 -9.58 8.17
CA GLN A 34 8.90 -9.95 6.80
C GLN A 34 9.33 -11.41 6.68
N ASP A 35 8.69 -12.13 5.76
CA ASP A 35 9.05 -13.49 5.37
C ASP A 35 9.36 -13.51 3.87
N THR A 36 10.44 -14.17 3.45
CA THR A 36 10.85 -14.19 2.04
C THR A 36 10.89 -15.60 1.49
N HIS A 37 10.24 -15.78 0.33
CA HIS A 37 10.14 -17.06 -0.37
C HIS A 37 10.68 -16.93 -1.79
N VAL A 38 11.18 -18.05 -2.33
CA VAL A 38 11.60 -18.15 -3.73
C VAL A 38 10.68 -19.15 -4.41
N TYR A 39 10.16 -18.76 -5.57
CA TYR A 39 9.31 -19.59 -6.40
C TYR A 39 10.03 -19.95 -7.68
N ALA A 40 10.04 -21.24 -8.00
CA ALA A 40 10.48 -21.77 -9.28
C ALA A 40 9.29 -21.73 -10.25
N CYS A 41 9.47 -21.07 -11.39
CA CYS A 41 8.44 -20.87 -12.38
C CYS A 41 8.77 -21.62 -13.68
N GLN A 42 7.79 -21.65 -14.59
CA GLN A 42 7.98 -22.14 -15.95
C GLN A 42 9.20 -21.50 -16.63
N ASN A 43 9.80 -22.23 -17.57
CA ASN A 43 10.96 -21.80 -18.35
C ASN A 43 12.21 -21.48 -17.52
N GLY A 44 12.35 -22.09 -16.33
CA GLY A 44 13.50 -21.87 -15.44
C GLY A 44 13.55 -20.48 -14.82
N GLN A 45 12.48 -19.70 -14.93
CA GLN A 45 12.39 -18.39 -14.30
C GLN A 45 12.19 -18.53 -12.79
N THR A 46 12.60 -17.51 -12.05
CA THR A 46 12.37 -17.42 -10.61
C THR A 46 11.70 -16.09 -10.25
N VAL A 47 10.86 -16.15 -9.22
CA VAL A 47 10.27 -14.98 -8.58
C VAL A 47 10.57 -15.09 -7.09
N GLN A 48 11.21 -14.07 -6.54
CA GLN A 48 11.37 -13.95 -5.08
C GLN A 48 10.27 -13.04 -4.56
N VAL A 49 9.61 -13.45 -3.48
CA VAL A 49 8.50 -12.70 -2.87
C VAL A 49 8.81 -12.47 -1.41
N ALA A 50 8.83 -11.20 -0.99
CA ALA A 50 8.85 -10.83 0.41
C ALA A 50 7.45 -10.42 0.86
N TYR A 51 6.89 -11.16 1.81
CA TYR A 51 5.64 -10.82 2.48
C TYR A 51 5.91 -9.92 3.66
N VAL A 52 5.40 -8.70 3.59
CA VAL A 52 5.56 -7.69 4.65
C VAL A 52 4.22 -7.50 5.33
N ARG A 53 4.17 -7.71 6.65
CA ARG A 53 2.97 -7.48 7.45
C ARG A 53 3.22 -6.34 8.42
N ALA A 54 2.30 -5.40 8.42
CA ALA A 54 2.28 -4.29 9.37
C ALA A 54 1.33 -4.62 10.50
N ASP A 55 1.84 -4.91 11.69
CA ASP A 55 1.02 -5.10 12.90
C ASP A 55 0.93 -3.77 13.66
N THR A 56 -0.30 -3.43 14.05
CA THR A 56 -0.60 -2.30 14.92
C THR A 56 -1.21 -2.84 16.21
N ALA A 57 -0.39 -2.92 17.26
CA ALA A 57 -0.83 -3.28 18.61
C ALA A 57 -1.68 -4.58 18.69
N GLY A 58 -1.38 -5.59 17.86
CA GLY A 58 -2.05 -6.89 17.87
C GLY A 58 -3.40 -6.91 17.14
N GLN A 59 -3.76 -5.84 16.43
CA GLN A 59 -5.02 -5.73 15.68
C GLN A 59 -4.92 -6.31 14.25
N GLY A 60 -3.75 -6.84 13.89
CA GLY A 60 -3.43 -7.09 12.49
C GLY A 60 -3.34 -5.78 11.72
N GLY A 61 -2.80 -5.84 10.51
CA GLY A 61 -2.76 -4.67 9.65
C GLY A 61 -2.35 -5.06 8.25
N PRO A 62 -2.04 -4.09 7.39
CA PRO A 62 -1.94 -4.34 5.96
C PRO A 62 -0.81 -5.33 5.66
N SER A 63 -1.11 -6.22 4.70
CA SER A 63 -0.16 -7.16 4.14
C SER A 63 0.23 -6.72 2.73
N PHE A 64 1.51 -6.80 2.45
CA PHE A 64 2.08 -6.44 1.15
C PHE A 64 2.94 -7.60 0.63
N ALA A 65 3.01 -7.73 -0.68
CA ALA A 65 3.96 -8.59 -1.35
C ALA A 65 4.93 -7.73 -2.15
N VAL A 66 6.23 -7.90 -1.92
CA VAL A 66 7.28 -7.28 -2.72
C VAL A 66 7.91 -8.36 -3.59
N LEU A 67 7.61 -8.31 -4.89
CA LEU A 67 8.11 -9.26 -5.87
C LEU A 67 9.43 -8.75 -6.44
N LYS A 68 10.45 -9.61 -6.50
CA LYS A 68 11.63 -9.40 -7.34
C LYS A 68 11.54 -10.31 -8.55
N TYR A 69 11.34 -9.70 -9.73
CA TYR A 69 11.18 -10.39 -11.00
C TYR A 69 11.91 -9.65 -12.11
N ARG A 70 12.72 -10.38 -12.90
CA ARG A 70 13.57 -9.82 -13.97
C ARG A 70 14.43 -8.64 -13.51
N GLY A 71 14.97 -8.74 -12.29
CA GLY A 71 15.85 -7.72 -11.70
C GLY A 71 15.13 -6.46 -11.20
N GLN A 72 13.81 -6.39 -11.30
CA GLN A 72 13.00 -5.26 -10.84
C GLN A 72 12.16 -5.67 -9.61
N SER A 73 11.82 -4.68 -8.78
CA SER A 73 10.98 -4.87 -7.61
C SER A 73 9.59 -4.29 -7.84
N TYR A 74 8.55 -5.03 -7.47
CA TYR A 74 7.15 -4.63 -7.62
C TYR A 74 6.46 -4.74 -6.26
N GLY A 75 5.91 -3.63 -5.76
CA GLY A 75 5.11 -3.61 -4.54
C GLY A 75 3.63 -3.84 -4.86
N LEU A 76 3.03 -4.83 -4.21
CA LEU A 76 1.64 -5.20 -4.37
C LEU A 76 0.95 -5.17 -3.00
N ALA A 77 -0.29 -4.68 -2.97
CA ALA A 77 -1.13 -4.70 -1.78
C ALA A 77 -2.06 -5.92 -1.82
N GLU A 78 -2.40 -6.46 -0.65
CA GLU A 78 -3.39 -7.53 -0.55
C GLU A 78 -4.74 -7.13 -1.17
N ALA A 79 -5.33 -8.05 -1.92
CA ALA A 79 -6.59 -7.86 -2.64
C ALA A 79 -7.55 -9.01 -2.31
N VAL A 80 -8.85 -8.72 -2.35
CA VAL A 80 -9.89 -9.72 -2.07
C VAL A 80 -9.80 -10.89 -3.06
N SER A 81 -9.86 -12.10 -2.51
CA SER A 81 -9.89 -13.37 -3.23
C SER A 81 -10.96 -14.29 -2.64
N GLY A 82 -11.48 -15.21 -3.46
CA GLY A 82 -12.36 -16.28 -2.98
C GLY A 82 -11.60 -17.40 -2.26
N SER A 83 -10.33 -17.60 -2.62
CA SER A 83 -9.42 -18.55 -2.00
C SER A 83 -7.96 -18.12 -2.21
N GLY A 84 -7.08 -18.57 -1.32
CA GLY A 84 -5.66 -18.25 -1.41
C GLY A 84 -5.34 -16.78 -1.13
N ALA A 85 -4.05 -16.42 -1.25
CA ALA A 85 -3.57 -15.07 -0.98
C ALA A 85 -3.35 -14.33 -2.30
N ARG A 86 -4.00 -13.18 -2.49
CA ARG A 86 -3.96 -12.42 -3.73
C ARG A 86 -3.46 -11.01 -3.46
N TYR A 87 -2.57 -10.53 -4.33
CA TYR A 87 -1.95 -9.22 -4.22
C TYR A 87 -1.98 -8.53 -5.58
N VAL A 88 -2.20 -7.22 -5.59
CA VAL A 88 -2.32 -6.41 -6.81
C VAL A 88 -1.49 -5.14 -6.67
N GLY A 89 -0.80 -4.75 -7.73
CA GLY A 89 -0.09 -3.48 -7.84
C GLY A 89 -0.27 -2.86 -9.22
N HIS A 90 -0.53 -1.56 -9.29
CA HIS A 90 -0.71 -0.85 -10.58
C HIS A 90 0.61 -0.51 -11.28
N ALA A 91 1.75 -0.64 -10.58
CA ALA A 91 3.07 -0.54 -11.18
C ALA A 91 3.51 -1.92 -11.70
N GLY A 92 3.23 -2.21 -12.96
CA GLY A 92 3.61 -3.46 -13.61
C GLY A 92 4.88 -3.40 -14.44
N LEU A 93 5.01 -4.31 -15.41
CA LEU A 93 6.21 -4.42 -16.26
C LEU A 93 6.41 -3.20 -17.20
N ASN A 94 5.39 -2.36 -17.33
CA ASN A 94 5.42 -1.09 -18.03
C ASN A 94 4.41 -0.11 -17.39
N THR A 95 4.43 1.15 -17.82
CA THR A 95 3.62 2.24 -17.27
C THR A 95 2.11 2.13 -17.53
N ALA A 96 1.67 1.23 -18.41
CA ALA A 96 0.27 1.06 -18.79
C ALA A 96 -0.35 -0.24 -18.22
N SER A 97 0.40 -0.97 -17.39
CA SER A 97 -0.01 -2.29 -16.89
C SER A 97 0.22 -2.39 -15.39
N GLY A 98 -0.63 -3.16 -14.71
CA GLY A 98 -0.41 -3.64 -13.36
C GLY A 98 0.01 -5.11 -13.33
N LEU A 99 0.29 -5.58 -12.11
CA LEU A 99 0.63 -6.97 -11.81
C LEU A 99 -0.29 -7.53 -10.73
N GLU A 100 -0.59 -8.81 -10.87
CA GLU A 100 -1.26 -9.62 -9.87
C GLU A 100 -0.35 -10.79 -9.49
N TRP A 101 -0.21 -11.01 -8.19
CA TRP A 101 0.39 -12.21 -7.63
C TRP A 101 -0.67 -12.96 -6.83
N TRP A 102 -0.92 -14.22 -7.17
CA TRP A 102 -1.94 -15.02 -6.50
C TRP A 102 -1.41 -16.41 -6.17
N GLU A 103 -1.43 -16.75 -4.88
CA GLU A 103 -1.03 -18.06 -4.36
C GLU A 103 -2.21 -18.90 -3.92
N HIS A 104 -2.10 -20.20 -4.19
CA HIS A 104 -3.04 -21.21 -3.73
C HIS A 104 -2.34 -22.57 -3.59
N GLN A 105 -2.37 -23.15 -2.39
CA GLN A 105 -1.93 -24.53 -2.12
C GLN A 105 -0.51 -24.88 -2.63
N GLY A 106 0.45 -23.98 -2.43
CA GLY A 106 1.85 -24.19 -2.83
C GLY A 106 2.15 -23.91 -4.31
N GLU A 107 1.14 -23.52 -5.08
CA GLU A 107 1.26 -22.96 -6.42
C GLU A 107 1.01 -21.45 -6.39
N ALA A 108 1.59 -20.73 -7.34
CA ALA A 108 1.40 -19.30 -7.49
C ALA A 108 1.38 -18.88 -8.96
N THR A 109 0.67 -17.80 -9.25
CA THR A 109 0.59 -17.22 -10.59
C THR A 109 1.00 -15.76 -10.55
N LEU A 110 1.89 -15.37 -11.47
CA LEU A 110 2.16 -13.96 -11.77
C LEU A 110 1.41 -13.61 -13.04
N SER A 111 0.54 -12.61 -12.97
CA SER A 111 -0.29 -12.13 -14.08
C SER A 111 -0.16 -10.63 -14.27
N THR A 112 -0.55 -10.13 -15.44
CA THR A 112 -0.64 -8.70 -15.73
C THR A 112 -2.05 -8.30 -16.12
N PHE A 113 -2.40 -7.03 -15.91
CA PHE A 113 -3.66 -6.45 -16.38
C PHE A 113 -3.41 -5.03 -16.92
N ARG A 114 -4.36 -4.51 -17.72
CA ARG A 114 -4.28 -3.14 -18.26
C ARG A 114 -5.16 -2.18 -17.50
N GLY A 115 -4.72 -0.92 -17.42
CA GLY A 115 -5.45 0.12 -16.73
C GLY A 115 -5.64 -0.22 -15.24
N ASN A 116 -6.87 -0.07 -14.76
CA ASN A 116 -7.18 -0.21 -13.33
C ASN A 116 -8.02 -1.46 -12.99
N ASP A 117 -8.27 -2.35 -13.95
CA ASP A 117 -9.10 -3.53 -13.73
C ASP A 117 -8.27 -4.80 -13.56
N ALA A 118 -7.96 -5.15 -12.32
CA ALA A 118 -7.28 -6.39 -11.97
C ALA A 118 -8.19 -7.63 -12.02
N ARG A 119 -9.45 -7.55 -12.46
CA ARG A 119 -10.32 -8.73 -12.62
C ARG A 119 -10.06 -9.48 -13.92
N THR A 120 -9.53 -8.79 -14.92
CA THR A 120 -9.23 -9.34 -16.24
C THR A 120 -7.73 -9.40 -16.43
N THR A 121 -7.12 -10.53 -16.05
CA THR A 121 -5.67 -10.70 -16.07
C THR A 121 -5.21 -11.62 -17.20
N SER A 122 -3.94 -11.50 -17.57
CA SER A 122 -3.25 -12.42 -18.48
C SER A 122 -2.05 -13.01 -17.75
N THR A 123 -2.01 -14.34 -17.66
CA THR A 123 -0.94 -15.06 -16.97
C THR A 123 0.39 -14.83 -17.65
N LEU A 124 1.40 -14.44 -16.87
CA LEU A 124 2.79 -14.35 -17.30
C LEU A 124 3.56 -15.60 -16.91
N LEU A 125 3.35 -16.10 -15.69
CA LEU A 125 4.03 -17.28 -15.15
C LEU A 125 3.13 -18.08 -14.23
N THR A 126 3.31 -19.40 -14.27
CA THR A 126 2.89 -20.31 -13.20
C THR A 126 4.13 -20.81 -12.46
N CYS A 127 4.04 -20.82 -11.14
CA CYS A 127 5.16 -21.05 -10.23
C CYS A 127 4.79 -22.01 -9.10
N LYS A 128 5.81 -22.61 -8.50
CA LYS A 128 5.72 -23.45 -7.29
C LYS A 128 6.77 -22.99 -6.30
N VAL A 129 6.46 -23.12 -5.01
CA VAL A 129 7.45 -22.82 -3.96
C VAL A 129 8.69 -23.69 -4.19
N ALA A 130 9.86 -23.07 -4.26
CA ALA A 130 11.12 -23.80 -4.35
C ALA A 130 11.35 -24.50 -3.00
N ARG A 131 11.64 -25.80 -3.04
CA ARG A 131 12.04 -26.57 -1.86
C ARG A 131 13.50 -26.32 -1.51
#